data_AF-A0A141RKC6-F1
#
_entry.id   AF-A0A141RKC6-F1
#
_cell.length_a   1.000
_cell.length_b   1.000
_cell.length_c   1.000
_cell.angle_alpha   90.00
_cell.angle_beta   90.00
_cell.angle_gamma   90.00
#
_symmetry.space_group_name_H-M   'P 1'
#
loop_
_entity.id
_entity.type
_entity.pdbx_description
1 polymer ?
#
loop_
_entity_poly.entity_id
_entity_poly.type
_entity_poly.pdbx_seq_one_letter_code
_entity_poly.pdbx_strand_id
1 'polypeptide(L)'
;TSDTARGKDSRQTHLAEGKKFTAKIRLLVLTMLLMLLTAIAMLFQHAPVQNKHKSTFRMLGDKDGYIFFKMASDKVTFKEVVSAYNTLTLPLCRQNGHYLYYLREPNMNLFLQCLNPVE
;
A
#
# COMPACT_ATOMS: atom_id res chain seq x y z
N THR A 1 60.87 -25.47 -35.88
CA THR A 1 59.69 -24.58 -36.00
C THR A 1 58.41 -25.16 -35.40
N SER A 2 58.42 -26.36 -34.81
CA SER A 2 57.25 -27.06 -34.25
C SER A 2 56.87 -26.62 -32.82
N ASP A 3 57.83 -26.22 -31.98
CA ASP A 3 57.56 -25.96 -30.56
C ASP A 3 56.85 -24.63 -30.29
N THR A 4 57.05 -23.64 -31.16
CA THR A 4 56.40 -22.33 -31.05
C THR A 4 54.91 -22.37 -31.41
N ALA A 5 54.48 -23.33 -32.25
CA ALA A 5 53.08 -23.53 -32.62
C ALA A 5 52.30 -24.23 -31.50
N ARG A 6 52.90 -25.25 -30.87
CA ARG A 6 52.29 -26.04 -29.78
C ARG A 6 52.02 -25.22 -28.52
N GLY A 7 52.89 -24.26 -28.21
CA GLY A 7 52.71 -23.32 -27.10
C GLY A 7 51.63 -22.26 -27.33
N LYS A 8 51.38 -21.87 -28.59
CA LYS A 8 50.31 -20.93 -28.96
C LYS A 8 48.93 -21.59 -28.85
N ASP A 9 48.78 -22.82 -29.32
CA ASP A 9 47.53 -23.60 -29.19
C ASP A 9 47.15 -23.87 -27.74
N SER A 10 48.12 -24.23 -26.89
CA SER A 10 47.88 -24.48 -25.45
C SER A 10 47.46 -23.22 -24.69
N ARG A 11 47.98 -22.05 -25.06
CA ARG A 11 47.57 -20.76 -24.47
C ARG A 11 46.18 -20.33 -24.95
N GLN A 12 45.85 -20.57 -26.21
CA GLN A 12 44.57 -20.19 -26.81
C GLN A 12 43.41 -21.06 -26.29
N THR A 13 43.66 -22.34 -26.09
CA THR A 13 42.72 -23.28 -25.45
C THR A 13 42.45 -22.91 -23.98
N HIS A 14 43.50 -22.62 -23.19
CA HIS A 14 43.34 -22.18 -21.79
C HIS A 14 42.59 -20.84 -21.67
N LEU A 15 42.81 -19.90 -22.60
CA LEU A 15 42.06 -18.63 -22.67
C LEU A 15 40.58 -18.84 -23.04
N ALA A 16 40.29 -19.78 -23.94
CA ALA A 16 38.93 -20.11 -24.34
C ALA A 16 38.16 -20.82 -23.19
N GLU A 17 38.81 -21.69 -22.44
CA GLU A 17 38.24 -22.33 -21.26
C GLU A 17 37.99 -21.33 -20.11
N GLY A 18 38.91 -20.40 -19.85
CA GLY A 18 38.72 -19.34 -18.88
C GLY A 18 37.55 -18.40 -19.24
N LYS A 19 37.36 -18.08 -20.53
CA LYS A 19 36.20 -17.31 -21.00
C LYS A 19 34.88 -18.08 -20.83
N LYS A 20 34.87 -19.38 -21.12
CA LYS A 20 33.70 -20.25 -20.89
C LYS A 20 33.36 -20.34 -19.39
N PHE A 21 34.36 -20.45 -18.53
CA PHE A 21 34.18 -20.47 -17.08
C PHE A 21 33.62 -19.15 -16.55
N THR A 22 34.15 -18.02 -17.03
CA THR A 22 33.65 -16.67 -16.70
C THR A 22 32.20 -16.47 -17.16
N ALA A 23 31.84 -16.96 -18.36
CA ALA A 23 30.47 -16.90 -18.86
C ALA A 23 29.51 -17.76 -18.03
N LYS A 24 29.94 -18.95 -17.58
CA LYS A 24 29.16 -19.81 -16.68
C LYS A 24 28.92 -19.16 -15.32
N ILE A 25 29.93 -18.48 -14.75
CA ILE A 25 29.78 -17.73 -13.49
C ILE A 25 28.79 -16.58 -13.67
N ARG A 26 28.91 -15.80 -14.76
CA ARG A 26 27.95 -14.71 -15.05
C ARG A 26 26.53 -15.22 -15.19
N LEU A 27 26.35 -16.37 -15.86
CA LEU A 27 25.06 -17.01 -15.99
C LEU A 27 24.51 -17.44 -14.61
N LEU A 28 25.36 -18.02 -13.75
CA LEU A 28 24.98 -18.42 -12.40
C LEU A 28 24.58 -17.23 -11.53
N VAL A 29 25.32 -16.13 -11.60
CA VAL A 29 24.97 -14.89 -10.87
C VAL A 29 23.65 -14.33 -11.37
N LEU A 30 23.43 -14.32 -12.68
CA LEU A 30 22.17 -13.84 -13.27
C LEU A 30 20.97 -14.71 -12.84
N THR A 31 21.11 -16.03 -12.82
CA THR A 31 20.03 -16.93 -12.38
C THR A 31 19.72 -16.77 -10.90
N MET A 32 20.74 -16.62 -10.05
CA MET A 32 20.54 -16.37 -8.62
C MET A 32 19.85 -15.03 -8.37
N LEU A 33 20.22 -13.98 -9.10
CA LEU A 33 19.55 -12.67 -9.03
C LEU A 33 18.08 -12.77 -9.47
N LEU A 34 17.82 -13.51 -10.55
CA LEU A 34 16.45 -13.72 -11.05
C LEU A 34 15.60 -14.46 -10.03
N MET A 35 16.14 -15.51 -9.40
CA MET A 35 15.45 -16.26 -8.33
C MET A 35 15.19 -15.39 -7.08
N LEU A 36 16.12 -14.51 -6.73
CA LEU A 36 15.92 -13.58 -5.61
C LEU A 36 14.80 -12.58 -5.92
N LEU A 37 14.79 -12.02 -7.13
CA LEU A 37 13.75 -11.09 -7.58
C LEU A 37 12.37 -11.75 -7.61
N THR A 38 12.27 -13.00 -8.08
CA THR A 38 10.99 -13.73 -8.08
C THR A 38 10.52 -14.07 -6.67
N ALA A 39 11.43 -14.44 -5.76
CA ALA A 39 11.09 -14.65 -4.35
C ALA A 39 10.56 -13.36 -3.69
N ILE A 40 11.21 -12.22 -3.92
CA ILE A 40 10.75 -10.92 -3.44
C ILE A 40 9.38 -10.56 -4.03
N ALA A 41 9.18 -10.76 -5.34
CA ALA A 41 7.89 -10.50 -5.99
C ALA A 41 6.78 -11.39 -5.40
N MET A 42 7.06 -12.66 -5.13
CA MET A 42 6.11 -13.56 -4.46
C MET A 42 5.78 -13.09 -3.04
N LEU A 43 6.76 -12.54 -2.29
CA LEU A 43 6.52 -11.94 -0.97
C LEU A 43 5.62 -10.70 -1.05
N PHE A 44 5.65 -9.91 -2.12
CA PHE A 44 4.73 -8.78 -2.30
C PHE A 44 3.33 -9.21 -2.78
N GLN A 45 3.25 -10.26 -3.60
CA GLN A 45 1.96 -10.81 -4.07
C GLN A 45 1.22 -11.57 -2.96
N HIS A 46 1.96 -12.30 -2.12
CA HIS A 46 1.44 -13.08 -1.00
C HIS A 46 1.67 -12.38 0.34
N ALA A 47 2.20 -11.15 0.34
CA ALA A 47 2.10 -10.29 1.51
C ALA A 47 0.63 -10.34 1.89
N PRO A 48 0.30 -10.77 3.13
CA PRO A 48 -1.09 -10.80 3.55
C PRO A 48 -1.60 -9.41 3.21
N VAL A 49 -2.64 -9.36 2.36
CA VAL A 49 -3.36 -8.11 2.10
C VAL A 49 -3.52 -7.56 3.49
N GLN A 50 -2.76 -6.50 3.82
CA GLN A 50 -2.95 -5.86 5.09
C GLN A 50 -4.43 -5.59 5.03
N ASN A 51 -5.16 -6.21 5.97
CA ASN A 51 -6.56 -5.93 6.15
C ASN A 51 -6.57 -4.45 6.49
N LYS A 52 -6.49 -3.60 5.46
CA LYS A 52 -7.06 -2.28 5.42
C LYS A 52 -8.50 -2.64 5.67
N HIS A 53 -8.81 -2.74 6.96
CA HIS A 53 -10.15 -2.84 7.45
C HIS A 53 -10.83 -1.74 6.68
N LYS A 54 -11.61 -2.11 5.66
CA LYS A 54 -12.26 -1.13 4.80
C LYS A 54 -13.30 -0.55 5.71
N SER A 55 -12.88 0.44 6.48
CA SER A 55 -13.70 1.06 7.49
C SER A 55 -14.96 1.47 6.77
N THR A 56 -16.09 1.01 7.30
CA THR A 56 -17.42 1.34 6.79
C THR A 56 -17.59 2.85 6.70
N PHE A 57 -16.85 3.60 7.53
CA PHE A 57 -16.79 5.05 7.55
C PHE A 57 -15.44 5.61 7.11
N ARG A 58 -15.48 6.75 6.44
CA ARG A 58 -14.31 7.53 6.02
C ARG A 58 -14.40 8.94 6.57
N MET A 59 -13.26 9.47 7.02
CA MET A 59 -13.14 10.87 7.41
C MET A 59 -13.47 11.77 6.22
N LEU A 60 -14.21 12.84 6.50
CA LEU A 60 -14.72 13.78 5.52
C LEU A 60 -14.12 15.19 5.70
N GLY A 61 -13.91 15.60 6.94
CA GLY A 61 -13.34 16.91 7.29
C GLY A 61 -13.64 17.27 8.74
N ASP A 62 -13.24 18.47 9.14
CA ASP A 62 -13.43 19.01 10.49
C ASP A 62 -14.21 20.33 10.46
N LYS A 63 -15.07 20.56 11.48
CA LYS A 63 -15.80 21.81 11.69
C LYS A 63 -16.24 21.96 13.15
N ASP A 64 -16.16 23.17 13.71
CA ASP A 64 -16.62 23.55 15.07
C ASP A 64 -16.04 22.68 16.22
N GLY A 65 -14.86 22.10 15.99
CA GLY A 65 -14.20 21.18 16.91
C GLY A 65 -14.64 19.73 16.79
N TYR A 66 -15.41 19.36 15.75
CA TYR A 66 -15.81 17.99 15.44
C TYR A 66 -15.11 17.46 14.19
N ILE A 67 -14.82 16.17 14.18
CA ILE A 67 -14.32 15.43 13.02
C ILE A 67 -15.46 14.62 12.43
N PHE A 68 -15.78 14.87 11.17
CA PHE A 68 -16.89 14.26 10.47
C PHE A 68 -16.46 13.03 9.70
N PHE A 69 -17.27 11.99 9.79
CA PHE A 69 -17.15 10.73 9.07
C PHE A 69 -18.42 10.48 8.29
N LYS A 70 -18.29 9.83 7.14
CA LYS A 70 -19.43 9.35 6.33
C LYS A 70 -19.25 7.92 5.91
N MET A 71 -20.33 7.25 5.54
CA MET A 71 -20.26 5.94 4.91
C MET A 71 -19.35 5.98 3.68
N ALA A 72 -18.48 4.98 3.54
CA ALA A 72 -17.55 4.87 2.43
C ALA A 72 -18.27 4.76 1.07
N SER A 73 -19.47 4.20 1.05
CA SER A 73 -20.35 4.05 -0.12
C SER A 73 -21.13 5.32 -0.47
N ASP A 74 -21.31 6.24 0.47
CA ASP A 74 -22.09 7.46 0.26
C ASP A 74 -21.26 8.47 -0.55
N LYS A 75 -21.92 9.18 -1.48
CA LYS A 75 -21.30 10.18 -2.36
C LYS A 75 -21.47 11.61 -1.83
N VAL A 76 -22.09 11.79 -0.67
CA VAL A 76 -22.26 13.10 -0.03
C VAL A 76 -20.93 13.83 0.12
N THR A 77 -20.94 15.11 -0.20
CA THR A 77 -19.81 16.03 -0.03
C THR A 77 -19.76 16.57 1.40
N PHE A 78 -18.58 17.02 1.83
CA PHE A 78 -18.45 17.64 3.17
C PHE A 78 -19.37 18.85 3.34
N LYS A 79 -19.53 19.67 2.30
CA LYS A 79 -20.41 20.85 2.31
C LYS A 79 -21.86 20.47 2.59
N GLU A 80 -22.36 19.40 1.99
CA GLU A 80 -23.73 18.91 2.24
C GLU A 80 -23.90 18.40 3.67
N VAL A 81 -22.93 17.64 4.19
CA VAL A 81 -22.96 17.17 5.60
C VAL A 81 -22.96 18.35 6.56
N VAL A 82 -22.11 19.35 6.32
CA VAL A 82 -22.06 20.57 7.13
C VAL A 82 -23.37 21.35 7.05
N SER A 83 -23.99 21.40 5.88
CA SER A 83 -25.31 22.02 5.71
C SER A 83 -26.36 21.30 6.57
N ALA A 84 -26.38 19.97 6.57
CA ALA A 84 -27.28 19.19 7.41
C ALA A 84 -26.97 19.37 8.91
N TYR A 85 -25.70 19.42 9.30
CA TYR A 85 -25.27 19.68 10.67
C TYR A 85 -25.78 21.02 11.19
N ASN A 86 -25.72 22.07 10.37
CA ASN A 86 -26.23 23.40 10.74
C ASN A 86 -27.77 23.46 10.91
N THR A 87 -28.50 22.43 10.45
CA THR A 87 -29.96 22.34 10.64
C THR A 87 -30.37 21.60 11.92
N LEU A 88 -29.41 21.03 12.66
CA LEU A 88 -29.69 20.38 13.93
C LEU A 88 -30.23 21.39 14.93
N THR A 89 -31.44 21.15 15.42
CA THR A 89 -32.10 21.97 16.44
C THR A 89 -31.68 21.58 17.87
N LEU A 90 -31.12 20.37 18.03
CA LEU A 90 -30.62 19.86 19.30
C LEU A 90 -29.11 20.12 19.41
N PRO A 91 -28.64 20.68 20.54
CA PRO A 91 -27.22 20.89 20.75
C PRO A 91 -26.48 19.56 20.91
N LEU A 92 -25.36 19.39 20.21
CA LEU A 92 -24.45 18.27 20.43
C LEU A 92 -23.69 18.45 21.75
N CYS A 93 -23.74 17.44 22.62
CA CYS A 93 -23.06 17.48 23.92
C CYS A 93 -21.58 17.15 23.75
N ARG A 94 -20.70 18.17 23.80
CA ARG A 94 -19.23 18.01 23.68
C ARG A 94 -18.60 17.01 24.65
N GLN A 95 -19.25 16.71 25.78
CA GLN A 95 -18.76 15.74 26.78
C GLN A 95 -18.67 14.31 26.23
N ASN A 96 -19.40 13.97 25.16
CA ASN A 96 -19.48 12.62 24.61
C ASN A 96 -18.56 12.38 23.40
N GLY A 97 -17.51 13.19 23.23
CA GLY A 97 -16.49 13.01 22.19
C GLY A 97 -16.65 13.95 21.00
N HIS A 98 -15.67 13.97 20.10
CA HIS A 98 -15.61 14.93 18.99
C HIS A 98 -15.74 14.29 17.60
N TYR A 99 -16.08 13.00 17.53
CA TYR A 99 -16.28 12.27 16.29
C TYR A 99 -17.76 12.21 15.93
N LEU A 100 -18.13 12.74 14.75
CA LEU A 100 -19.49 12.73 14.24
C LEU A 100 -19.61 11.86 12.99
N TYR A 101 -20.44 10.82 13.07
CA TYR A 101 -20.73 9.91 11.98
C TYR A 101 -22.04 10.30 11.32
N TYR A 102 -21.97 10.66 10.05
CA TYR A 102 -23.11 11.02 9.22
C TYR A 102 -23.64 9.80 8.47
N LEU A 103 -24.95 9.58 8.61
CA LEU A 103 -25.74 8.59 7.87
C LEU A 103 -26.90 9.30 7.19
N ARG A 104 -27.14 8.94 5.92
CA ARG A 104 -28.25 9.47 5.13
C ARG A 104 -29.32 8.41 4.99
N GLU A 105 -30.49 8.70 5.53
CA GLU A 105 -31.73 7.97 5.28
C GLU A 105 -32.58 8.75 4.27
N PRO A 106 -33.51 8.11 3.54
CA PRO A 106 -34.25 8.75 2.45
C PRO A 106 -34.90 10.10 2.77
N ASN A 107 -35.32 10.31 4.02
CA ASN A 107 -35.99 11.54 4.47
C ASN A 107 -35.36 12.15 5.73
N MET A 108 -34.16 11.71 6.13
CA MET A 108 -33.57 12.13 7.39
C MET A 108 -32.04 12.12 7.35
N ASN A 109 -31.45 13.11 8.00
CA ASN A 109 -30.01 13.18 8.27
C ASN A 109 -29.75 12.71 9.69
N LEU A 110 -28.96 11.65 9.84
CA LEU A 110 -28.59 11.11 11.15
C LEU A 110 -27.14 11.47 11.46
N PHE A 111 -26.93 12.02 12.65
CA PHE A 111 -25.60 12.28 13.20
C PHE A 111 -25.44 11.46 14.47
N LEU A 112 -24.43 10.59 14.48
CA LEU A 112 -24.06 9.80 15.66
C LEU A 112 -22.76 10.36 16.22
N GLN A 113 -22.81 10.78 17.48
CA GLN A 113 -21.64 11.22 18.22
C GLN A 113 -21.09 10.02 19.00
N CYS A 114 -19.87 9.62 18.69
CA CYS A 114 -19.18 8.55 19.39
C CYS A 114 -18.25 9.13 20.46
N LEU A 115 -18.11 8.39 21.57
CA LEU A 115 -17.10 8.66 22.58
C LEU A 115 -15.72 8.71 21.94
N ASN A 116 -14.83 9.53 22.53
CA ASN A 116 -13.43 9.51 22.14
C ASN A 116 -12.88 8.09 22.33
N PRO A 117 -12.02 7.60 21.41
CA PRO A 117 -11.36 6.33 21.60
C PRO A 117 -10.60 6.35 22.93
N VAL A 118 -10.60 5.22 23.62
CA VAL A 118 -9.76 5.03 24.81
C VAL A 118 -8.31 5.01 24.32
N GLU A 119 -7.51 5.99 24.77
CA GLU A 119 -6.06 6.06 24.49
C GLU A 119 -5.29 4.94 25.22
#